data_AF-A0ABC8WXP9-F1
#
_entry.id   AF-A0ABC8WXP9-F1
#
_cell.length_a   1.000
_cell.length_b   1.000
_cell.length_c   1.000
_cell.angle_alpha   90.00
_cell.angle_beta   90.00
_cell.angle_gamma   90.00
#
_symmetry.space_group_name_H-M   'P 1'
#
loop_
_entity.id
_entity.type
_entity.pdbx_description
1 polymer ?
#
loop_
_entity_poly.entity_id
_entity_poly.type
_entity_poly.pdbx_seq_one_letter_code
_entity_poly.pdbx_strand_id
1 'polypeptide(L)'
;MAEEARNADTPAEEPAKDDVAEEKAAMPAPEESKALVVVEGDEKPAATDGSRDRDAFLTRVATDKTTSLIRAWEESEKAKADNRAARRLANVTSWENSKVAQMEAELKKIHVSRVGKTDDVFHAFSCSLIFGSTGAWCGCVQEQLEMKKAAQAEKLRNSAAAARRAAEEKRAAAVAMRGEEVIRAEEAAARYRATGQAPAKLFGLGRFRRG
;
A
#
# COMPACT_ATOMS: atom_id res chain seq x y z
N MET A 1 -21.67 1.93 -51.79
CA MET A 1 -20.27 2.33 -51.48
C MET A 1 -20.06 1.89 -50.04
N ALA A 2 -19.28 0.84 -49.77
CA ALA A 2 -17.83 0.70 -49.99
C ALA A 2 -17.06 1.65 -49.04
N GLU A 3 -16.17 1.23 -48.13
CA GLU A 3 -15.01 0.29 -48.22
C GLU A 3 -13.79 0.91 -48.93
N GLU A 4 -12.53 0.70 -48.52
CA GLU A 4 -11.99 0.16 -47.24
C GLU A 4 -11.60 1.35 -46.31
N ALA A 5 -10.77 1.33 -45.25
CA ALA A 5 -9.88 0.35 -44.60
C ALA A 5 -10.07 0.47 -43.05
N ARG A 6 -9.52 -0.32 -42.10
CA ARG A 6 -8.34 -1.21 -41.97
C ARG A 6 -6.95 -0.55 -41.89
N ASN A 7 -6.40 -0.54 -40.68
CA ASN A 7 -5.20 -1.32 -40.40
C ASN A 7 -5.10 -1.63 -38.90
N ALA A 8 -4.78 -2.89 -38.60
CA ALA A 8 -4.11 -3.28 -37.36
C ALA A 8 -2.68 -3.69 -37.77
N ASP A 9 -1.71 -3.56 -36.87
CA ASP A 9 -0.98 -4.74 -36.38
C ASP A 9 -0.01 -4.40 -35.24
N THR A 10 0.41 -5.43 -34.50
CA THR A 10 1.52 -5.35 -33.53
C THR A 10 2.09 -6.75 -33.30
N PRO A 11 3.37 -7.01 -33.62
CA PRO A 11 4.17 -7.89 -32.75
C PRO A 11 5.70 -7.59 -32.69
N ALA A 12 6.41 -8.42 -31.90
CA ALA A 12 7.86 -8.73 -31.95
C ALA A 12 8.87 -7.91 -31.10
N GLU A 13 8.74 -8.02 -29.77
CA GLU A 13 9.63 -8.82 -28.87
C GLU A 13 11.18 -8.90 -29.05
N GLU A 14 11.90 -8.58 -27.96
CA GLU A 14 13.23 -9.07 -27.50
C GLU A 14 14.53 -8.85 -28.33
N PRO A 15 15.75 -9.09 -27.77
CA PRO A 15 16.14 -9.32 -26.35
C PRO A 15 17.28 -8.40 -25.83
N ALA A 16 17.53 -8.40 -24.51
CA ALA A 16 18.83 -8.00 -23.94
C ALA A 16 19.13 -8.68 -22.59
N LYS A 17 20.24 -9.42 -22.55
CA LYS A 17 21.02 -9.91 -21.39
C LYS A 17 22.47 -10.04 -21.87
N ASP A 18 23.51 -10.13 -21.06
CA ASP A 18 23.73 -9.95 -19.61
C ASP A 18 24.96 -9.02 -19.47
N ASP A 19 25.40 -8.66 -18.26
CA ASP A 19 26.81 -8.86 -17.86
C ASP A 19 27.12 -8.38 -16.43
N VAL A 20 28.13 -9.00 -15.81
CA VAL A 20 28.68 -8.68 -14.48
C VAL A 20 30.08 -8.09 -14.63
N ALA A 21 30.39 -7.04 -13.85
CA ALA A 21 31.74 -6.52 -13.70
C ALA A 21 32.05 -6.19 -12.23
N GLU A 22 33.28 -6.47 -11.80
CA GLU A 22 33.69 -6.55 -10.40
C GLU A 22 34.96 -5.72 -10.14
N GLU A 23 34.95 -4.88 -9.10
CA GLU A 23 36.14 -4.53 -8.29
C GLU A 23 35.67 -4.14 -6.86
N LYS A 24 36.40 -4.37 -5.74
CA LYS A 24 37.58 -5.20 -5.44
C LYS A 24 37.98 -5.02 -3.96
N ALA A 25 38.66 -6.02 -3.39
CA ALA A 25 39.40 -5.99 -2.11
C ALA A 25 38.55 -5.80 -0.83
N ALA A 26 38.92 -6.36 0.33
CA ALA A 26 39.92 -7.40 0.61
C ALA A 26 39.57 -8.15 1.92
N MET A 27 40.14 -9.35 2.10
CA MET A 27 40.13 -10.09 3.36
C MET A 27 41.07 -9.45 4.40
N PRO A 28 40.90 -9.80 5.68
CA PRO A 28 42.07 -10.33 6.40
C PRO A 28 41.81 -11.64 7.17
N ALA A 29 42.77 -12.55 7.05
CA ALA A 29 43.03 -13.76 7.84
C ALA A 29 44.54 -14.08 7.64
N PRO A 30 45.18 -15.01 8.38
CA PRO A 30 44.70 -15.87 9.47
C PRO A 30 45.20 -15.32 10.85
N GLU A 31 45.76 -15.98 11.88
CA GLU A 31 46.36 -17.31 12.17
C GLU A 31 46.16 -17.77 13.63
N GLU A 32 46.51 -19.04 13.87
CA GLU A 32 46.86 -19.74 15.13
C GLU A 32 46.17 -19.39 16.48
N SER A 33 45.56 -20.43 17.07
CA SER A 33 46.12 -21.01 18.31
C SER A 33 45.68 -22.46 18.52
N LYS A 34 46.65 -23.34 18.83
CA LYS A 34 46.43 -24.76 19.15
C LYS A 34 46.18 -24.92 20.65
N ALA A 35 45.16 -25.69 21.04
CA ALA A 35 45.06 -26.24 22.39
C ALA A 35 44.42 -27.64 22.32
N LEU A 36 45.16 -28.65 22.77
CA LEU A 36 44.80 -30.06 22.66
C LEU A 36 44.65 -30.61 24.09
N VAL A 37 43.48 -31.15 24.43
CA VAL A 37 43.28 -31.97 25.63
C VAL A 37 42.54 -33.23 25.23
N VAL A 38 43.22 -34.37 25.39
CA VAL A 38 42.62 -35.71 25.23
C VAL A 38 42.09 -36.17 26.59
N VAL A 39 40.88 -36.72 26.59
CA VAL A 39 40.53 -37.83 27.47
C VAL A 39 39.82 -38.87 26.60
N GLU A 40 40.44 -40.03 26.42
CA GLU A 40 39.80 -41.19 25.81
C GLU A 40 38.73 -41.75 26.76
N GLY A 41 37.48 -41.76 26.30
CA GLY A 41 36.41 -42.60 26.83
C GLY A 41 36.11 -43.68 25.80
N ASP A 42 36.81 -44.82 25.90
CA ASP A 42 36.76 -45.88 24.89
C ASP A 42 35.53 -46.78 25.07
N GLU A 43 34.49 -46.56 24.28
CA GLU A 43 33.42 -47.55 24.05
C GLU A 43 32.97 -47.59 22.57
N LYS A 44 33.13 -48.75 21.94
CA LYS A 44 32.62 -49.08 20.59
C LYS A 44 32.44 -50.61 20.48
N PRO A 45 31.41 -51.16 19.79
CA PRO A 45 30.45 -50.50 18.88
C PRO A 45 28.95 -50.75 19.19
N ALA A 46 28.19 -49.66 19.36
CA ALA A 46 26.74 -49.68 19.15
C ALA A 46 26.40 -49.35 17.68
N ALA A 47 26.70 -50.27 16.76
CA ALA A 47 26.51 -50.08 15.31
C ALA A 47 25.03 -50.21 14.87
N THR A 48 24.15 -49.41 15.45
CA THR A 48 22.69 -49.49 15.24
C THR A 48 21.99 -48.14 15.03
N ASP A 49 22.49 -47.03 15.60
CA ASP A 49 21.67 -45.81 15.73
C ASP A 49 21.76 -44.84 14.53
N GLY A 50 22.90 -44.79 13.83
CA GLY A 50 23.12 -43.90 12.68
C GLY A 50 22.20 -44.13 11.46
N SER A 51 21.29 -45.12 11.50
CA SER A 51 20.16 -45.16 10.56
C SER A 51 18.93 -44.41 11.08
N ARG A 52 18.61 -44.54 12.37
CA ARG A 52 17.53 -43.75 13.02
C ARG A 52 17.78 -42.26 12.90
N ASP A 53 19.02 -41.80 13.09
CA ASP A 53 19.38 -40.39 12.92
C ASP A 53 19.14 -39.88 11.49
N ARG A 54 19.43 -40.73 10.48
CA ARG A 54 19.18 -40.37 9.07
C ARG A 54 17.69 -40.32 8.77
N ASP A 55 16.90 -41.25 9.29
CA ASP A 55 15.43 -41.23 9.11
C ASP A 55 14.79 -40.05 9.88
N ALA A 56 15.29 -39.72 11.07
CA ALA A 56 14.91 -38.52 11.84
C ALA A 56 15.32 -37.21 11.14
N PHE A 57 16.46 -37.19 10.45
CA PHE A 57 16.89 -36.06 9.64
C PHE A 57 16.05 -35.91 8.35
N LEU A 58 15.80 -37.01 7.64
CA LEU A 58 14.97 -37.02 6.43
C LEU A 58 13.52 -36.60 6.72
N THR A 59 12.96 -37.02 7.85
CA THR A 59 11.63 -36.57 8.29
C THR A 59 11.62 -35.09 8.66
N ARG A 60 12.64 -34.57 9.37
CA ARG A 60 12.79 -33.12 9.61
C ARG A 60 12.87 -32.31 8.32
N VAL A 61 13.75 -32.69 7.39
CA VAL A 61 13.90 -32.03 6.08
C VAL A 61 12.60 -32.11 5.26
N ALA A 62 11.86 -33.22 5.33
CA ALA A 62 10.54 -33.33 4.70
C ALA A 62 9.52 -32.38 5.35
N THR A 63 9.46 -32.29 6.68
CA THR A 63 8.58 -31.33 7.36
C THR A 63 8.97 -29.89 7.06
N ASP A 64 10.25 -29.53 7.08
CA ASP A 64 10.74 -28.18 6.79
C ASP A 64 10.42 -27.75 5.35
N LYS A 65 10.49 -28.70 4.41
CA LYS A 65 10.03 -28.48 3.04
C LYS A 65 8.53 -28.21 2.97
N THR A 66 7.70 -28.95 3.72
CA THR A 66 6.24 -28.70 3.74
C THR A 66 5.88 -27.39 4.45
N THR A 67 6.50 -27.07 5.59
CA THR A 67 6.19 -25.86 6.37
C THR A 67 6.64 -24.60 5.65
N SER A 68 7.81 -24.62 5.00
CA SER A 68 8.28 -23.53 4.13
C SER A 68 7.32 -23.29 2.96
N LEU A 69 6.83 -24.36 2.34
CA LEU A 69 5.92 -24.29 1.20
C LEU A 69 4.51 -23.80 1.59
N ILE A 70 4.04 -24.17 2.78
CA ILE A 70 2.79 -23.64 3.37
C ILE A 70 2.95 -22.17 3.76
N ARG A 71 4.09 -21.76 4.36
CA ARG A 71 4.38 -20.35 4.67
C ARG A 71 4.42 -19.48 3.41
N ALA A 72 5.09 -19.93 2.35
CA ALA A 72 5.13 -19.22 1.07
C ALA A 72 3.72 -19.07 0.47
N TRP A 73 2.89 -20.11 0.54
CA TRP A 73 1.49 -20.04 0.10
C TRP A 73 0.65 -19.06 0.94
N GLU A 74 0.74 -19.14 2.26
CA GLU A 74 0.03 -18.26 3.21
C GLU A 74 0.36 -16.78 2.94
N GLU A 75 1.65 -16.46 2.81
CA GLU A 75 2.10 -15.10 2.51
C GLU A 75 1.62 -14.64 1.13
N SER A 76 1.49 -15.55 0.15
CA SER A 76 0.93 -15.21 -1.16
C SER A 76 -0.57 -14.90 -1.14
N GLU A 77 -1.35 -15.55 -0.28
CA GLU A 77 -2.77 -15.24 -0.12
C GLU A 77 -2.97 -13.94 0.70
N LYS A 78 -2.13 -13.72 1.73
CA LYS A 78 -2.04 -12.45 2.45
C LYS A 78 -1.70 -11.30 1.50
N ALA A 79 -0.64 -11.43 0.70
CA ALA A 79 -0.24 -10.43 -0.30
C ALA A 79 -1.34 -10.16 -1.35
N LYS A 80 -2.14 -11.16 -1.72
CA LYS A 80 -3.30 -10.98 -2.62
C LYS A 80 -4.43 -10.19 -1.94
N ALA A 81 -4.77 -10.50 -0.69
CA ALA A 81 -5.74 -9.73 0.11
C ALA A 81 -5.27 -8.27 0.29
N ASP A 82 -3.99 -8.08 0.59
CA ASP A 82 -3.37 -6.77 0.75
C ASP A 82 -3.35 -5.98 -0.55
N ASN A 83 -3.08 -6.61 -1.70
CA ASN A 83 -3.16 -5.93 -3.00
C ASN A 83 -4.61 -5.54 -3.35
N ARG A 84 -5.61 -6.38 -3.02
CA ARG A 84 -7.04 -6.03 -3.15
C ARG A 84 -7.41 -4.84 -2.26
N ALA A 85 -6.96 -4.85 -1.00
CA ALA A 85 -7.20 -3.77 -0.04
C ALA A 85 -6.52 -2.47 -0.47
N ALA A 86 -5.23 -2.51 -0.86
CA ALA A 86 -4.47 -1.36 -1.33
C ALA A 86 -5.13 -0.67 -2.55
N ARG A 87 -5.61 -1.43 -3.54
CA ARG A 87 -6.37 -0.88 -4.68
C ARG A 87 -7.65 -0.17 -4.24
N ARG A 88 -8.41 -0.76 -3.31
CA ARG A 88 -9.63 -0.15 -2.74
C ARG A 88 -9.30 1.15 -1.98
N LEU A 89 -8.28 1.13 -1.13
CA LEU A 89 -7.83 2.29 -0.34
C LEU A 89 -7.29 3.43 -1.24
N ALA A 90 -6.58 3.10 -2.31
CA ALA A 90 -6.10 4.07 -3.30
C ALA A 90 -7.28 4.75 -4.02
N ASN A 91 -8.27 3.98 -4.49
CA ASN A 91 -9.47 4.50 -5.15
C ASN A 91 -10.32 5.40 -4.22
N VAL A 92 -10.43 5.04 -2.94
CA VAL A 92 -11.12 5.86 -1.93
C VAL A 92 -10.35 7.16 -1.65
N THR A 93 -9.03 7.09 -1.55
CA THR A 93 -8.16 8.25 -1.27
C THR A 93 -8.05 9.22 -2.46
N SER A 94 -8.02 8.73 -3.70
CA SER A 94 -8.06 9.60 -4.88
C SER A 94 -9.43 10.29 -5.02
N TRP A 95 -10.52 9.61 -4.68
CA TRP A 95 -11.86 10.19 -4.61
C TRP A 95 -11.98 11.28 -3.52
N GLU A 96 -11.45 11.03 -2.32
CA GLU A 96 -11.33 12.05 -1.26
C GLU A 96 -10.55 13.27 -1.75
N ASN A 97 -9.34 13.07 -2.28
CA ASN A 97 -8.47 14.15 -2.73
C ASN A 97 -9.12 14.96 -3.86
N SER A 98 -9.82 14.29 -4.80
CA SER A 98 -10.62 14.96 -5.83
C SER A 98 -11.75 15.81 -5.23
N LYS A 99 -12.47 15.29 -4.23
CA LYS A 99 -13.56 16.03 -3.57
C LYS A 99 -13.04 17.20 -2.71
N VAL A 100 -11.96 17.01 -1.96
CA VAL A 100 -11.31 18.10 -1.21
C VAL A 100 -10.79 19.18 -2.17
N ALA A 101 -10.11 18.79 -3.25
CA ALA A 101 -9.61 19.73 -4.26
C ALA A 101 -10.74 20.51 -4.96
N GLN A 102 -11.88 19.87 -5.29
CA GLN A 102 -13.05 20.56 -5.83
C GLN A 102 -13.55 21.67 -4.89
N MET A 103 -13.73 21.34 -3.60
CA MET A 103 -14.27 22.28 -2.61
C MET A 103 -13.26 23.37 -2.24
N GLU A 104 -11.97 23.05 -2.23
CA GLU A 104 -10.90 24.04 -2.12
C GLU A 104 -10.84 24.97 -3.32
N ALA A 105 -11.06 24.49 -4.54
CA ALA A 105 -11.10 25.33 -5.74
C ALA A 105 -12.29 26.31 -5.68
N GLU A 106 -13.45 25.87 -5.18
CA GLU A 106 -14.58 26.77 -4.91
C GLU A 106 -14.26 27.81 -3.83
N LEU A 107 -13.66 27.41 -2.70
CA LEU A 107 -13.18 28.34 -1.67
C LEU A 107 -12.15 29.35 -2.23
N LYS A 108 -11.18 28.88 -3.01
CA LYS A 108 -10.15 29.71 -3.66
C LYS A 108 -10.78 30.67 -4.67
N LYS A 109 -11.79 30.25 -5.44
CA LYS A 109 -12.58 31.12 -6.32
C LYS A 109 -13.34 32.19 -5.53
N ILE A 110 -14.03 31.81 -4.45
CA ILE A 110 -14.75 32.74 -3.56
C ILE A 110 -13.80 33.72 -2.87
N HIS A 111 -12.56 33.32 -2.59
CA HIS A 111 -11.53 34.17 -2.02
C HIS A 111 -10.93 35.12 -3.08
N VAL A 112 -10.43 34.61 -4.20
CA VAL A 112 -9.80 35.42 -5.28
C VAL A 112 -10.78 36.40 -5.90
N SER A 113 -12.01 35.96 -6.24
CA SER A 113 -13.08 36.86 -6.72
C SER A 113 -13.60 37.82 -5.65
N ARG A 114 -13.09 37.75 -4.41
CA ARG A 114 -13.31 38.76 -3.37
C ARG A 114 -12.06 39.60 -3.08
N VAL A 115 -10.85 39.07 -3.20
CA VAL A 115 -9.62 39.89 -3.07
C VAL A 115 -9.62 40.96 -4.16
N GLY A 116 -9.86 40.57 -5.42
CA GLY A 116 -10.12 41.49 -6.54
C GLY A 116 -11.43 42.30 -6.43
N LYS A 117 -12.21 42.11 -5.36
CA LYS A 117 -13.38 42.93 -4.97
C LYS A 117 -13.14 43.76 -3.71
N THR A 118 -12.06 43.51 -2.98
CA THR A 118 -11.51 44.39 -1.94
C THR A 118 -10.48 45.36 -2.50
N ASP A 119 -10.04 45.18 -3.75
CA ASP A 119 -9.50 46.28 -4.55
C ASP A 119 -10.59 47.34 -4.85
N ASP A 120 -11.88 46.98 -4.87
CA ASP A 120 -12.95 48.00 -4.77
C ASP A 120 -13.03 48.68 -3.40
N VAL A 121 -12.27 48.25 -2.38
CA VAL A 121 -12.11 49.02 -1.12
C VAL A 121 -11.01 50.07 -1.26
N PHE A 122 -10.06 49.92 -2.20
CA PHE A 122 -9.28 51.06 -2.70
C PHE A 122 -10.19 52.08 -3.41
N HIS A 123 -11.22 51.59 -4.13
CA HIS A 123 -12.31 52.38 -4.71
C HIS A 123 -13.30 52.92 -3.65
N ALA A 124 -13.38 52.31 -2.46
CA ALA A 124 -14.14 52.86 -1.33
C ALA A 124 -13.33 53.89 -0.52
N PHE A 125 -12.00 53.79 -0.54
CA PHE A 125 -11.10 54.79 0.05
C PHE A 125 -11.21 56.13 -0.70
N SER A 126 -11.36 56.11 -2.03
CA SER A 126 -11.72 57.31 -2.80
C SER A 126 -13.14 57.81 -2.50
N CYS A 127 -14.14 56.93 -2.33
CA CYS A 127 -15.48 57.35 -1.86
C CYS A 127 -15.43 58.05 -0.48
N SER A 128 -14.62 57.56 0.46
CA SER A 128 -14.50 58.12 1.81
C SER A 128 -13.82 59.49 1.86
N LEU A 129 -13.07 59.86 0.81
CA LEU A 129 -12.51 61.21 0.61
C LEU A 129 -13.52 62.19 -0.03
N ILE A 130 -14.69 61.71 -0.45
CA ILE A 130 -15.69 62.50 -1.20
C ILE A 130 -17.02 62.61 -0.41
N PHE A 131 -17.45 61.56 0.29
CA PHE A 131 -18.71 61.55 1.06
C PHE A 131 -18.50 61.32 2.56
N GLY A 132 -18.57 62.41 3.33
CA GLY A 132 -18.61 62.35 4.79
C GLY A 132 -20.00 61.99 5.33
N SER A 133 -20.03 61.35 6.52
CA SER A 133 -21.21 61.06 7.34
C SER A 133 -22.24 60.05 6.79
N THR A 134 -21.98 58.74 7.00
CA THR A 134 -22.94 57.74 7.56
C THR A 134 -22.34 56.32 7.61
N GLY A 135 -21.41 56.05 8.54
CA GLY A 135 -20.74 54.74 8.62
C GLY A 135 -21.64 53.53 8.96
N ALA A 136 -22.81 53.76 9.57
CA ALA A 136 -23.68 52.69 10.07
C ALA A 136 -24.28 51.79 8.96
N TRP A 137 -24.60 52.34 7.78
CA TRP A 137 -25.16 51.56 6.68
C TRP A 137 -24.12 50.59 6.07
N CYS A 138 -22.86 51.05 5.98
CA CYS A 138 -21.74 50.24 5.52
C CYS A 138 -21.55 48.99 6.40
N GLY A 139 -21.58 49.15 7.73
CA GLY A 139 -21.42 48.04 8.68
C GLY A 139 -22.42 46.92 8.49
N CYS A 140 -23.73 47.23 8.45
CA CYS A 140 -24.78 46.22 8.29
C CYS A 140 -24.70 45.48 6.94
N VAL A 141 -24.31 46.17 5.86
CA VAL A 141 -24.13 45.53 4.54
C VAL A 141 -22.87 44.67 4.50
N GLN A 142 -21.76 45.12 5.10
CA GLN A 142 -20.51 44.36 5.24
C GLN A 142 -20.73 43.08 6.06
N GLU A 143 -21.43 43.17 7.19
CA GLU A 143 -21.77 42.05 8.06
C GLU A 143 -22.69 41.04 7.35
N GLN A 144 -23.71 41.50 6.61
CA GLN A 144 -24.53 40.63 5.75
C GLN A 144 -23.71 39.91 4.68
N LEU A 145 -22.64 40.53 4.16
CA LEU A 145 -21.70 39.91 3.23
C LEU A 145 -20.83 38.87 3.96
N GLU A 146 -20.46 39.12 5.21
CA GLU A 146 -19.60 38.24 6.02
C GLU A 146 -20.32 37.03 6.60
N MET A 147 -21.57 37.19 7.04
CA MET A 147 -22.44 36.06 7.39
C MET A 147 -22.62 35.11 6.19
N LYS A 148 -22.74 35.64 4.97
CA LYS A 148 -22.82 34.83 3.73
C LYS A 148 -21.48 34.16 3.38
N LYS A 149 -20.33 34.84 3.60
CA LYS A 149 -18.98 34.22 3.50
C LYS A 149 -18.86 33.04 4.47
N ALA A 150 -19.21 33.26 5.74
CA ALA A 150 -19.12 32.26 6.81
C ALA A 150 -20.03 31.06 6.51
N ALA A 151 -21.32 31.27 6.25
CA ALA A 151 -22.28 30.20 5.97
C ALA A 151 -21.93 29.37 4.72
N GLN A 152 -21.32 29.97 3.69
CA GLN A 152 -20.85 29.22 2.53
C GLN A 152 -19.57 28.42 2.86
N ALA A 153 -18.58 29.03 3.52
CA ALA A 153 -17.36 28.35 3.93
C ALA A 153 -17.64 27.21 4.93
N GLU A 154 -18.63 27.38 5.82
CA GLU A 154 -19.09 26.36 6.76
C GLU A 154 -19.77 25.20 6.03
N LYS A 155 -20.68 25.46 5.07
CA LYS A 155 -21.27 24.40 4.22
C LYS A 155 -20.20 23.60 3.48
N LEU A 156 -19.19 24.27 2.93
CA LEU A 156 -18.07 23.61 2.23
C LEU A 156 -17.20 22.79 3.20
N ARG A 157 -16.92 23.29 4.42
CA ARG A 157 -16.21 22.56 5.49
C ARG A 157 -17.00 21.36 6.00
N ASN A 158 -18.29 21.52 6.27
CA ASN A 158 -19.19 20.46 6.74
C ASN A 158 -19.33 19.36 5.69
N SER A 159 -19.43 19.72 4.39
CA SER A 159 -19.41 18.76 3.30
C SER A 159 -18.05 18.07 3.12
N ALA A 160 -16.93 18.75 3.38
CA ALA A 160 -15.60 18.13 3.36
C ALA A 160 -15.41 17.16 4.54
N ALA A 161 -15.92 17.50 5.73
CA ALA A 161 -15.95 16.60 6.88
C ALA A 161 -16.85 15.37 6.64
N ALA A 162 -18.01 15.56 6.01
CA ALA A 162 -18.88 14.45 5.58
C ALA A 162 -18.20 13.55 4.54
N ALA A 163 -17.49 14.14 3.56
CA ALA A 163 -16.73 13.38 2.56
C ALA A 163 -15.60 12.55 3.19
N ARG A 164 -14.89 13.09 4.20
CA ARG A 164 -13.88 12.36 4.98
C ARG A 164 -14.50 11.20 5.78
N ARG A 165 -15.57 11.44 6.55
CA ARG A 165 -16.28 10.37 7.28
C ARG A 165 -16.78 9.25 6.37
N ALA A 166 -17.48 9.59 5.28
CA ALA A 166 -17.97 8.64 4.29
C ALA A 166 -16.86 7.95 3.45
N ALA A 167 -15.59 8.30 3.68
CA ALA A 167 -14.43 7.64 3.12
C ALA A 167 -13.64 6.86 4.19
N GLU A 168 -13.55 7.36 5.42
CA GLU A 168 -13.09 6.64 6.61
C GLU A 168 -13.94 5.39 6.85
N GLU A 169 -15.25 5.45 6.68
CA GLU A 169 -16.17 4.31 6.65
C GLU A 169 -15.77 3.28 5.57
N LYS A 170 -15.42 3.74 4.36
CA LYS A 170 -14.97 2.86 3.26
C LYS A 170 -13.57 2.29 3.50
N ARG A 171 -12.68 3.05 4.15
CA ARG A 171 -11.37 2.56 4.62
C ARG A 171 -11.54 1.48 5.68
N ALA A 172 -12.39 1.71 6.68
CA ALA A 172 -12.72 0.74 7.72
C ALA A 172 -13.32 -0.54 7.13
N ALA A 173 -14.28 -0.42 6.20
CA ALA A 173 -14.84 -1.56 5.47
C ALA A 173 -13.77 -2.31 4.65
N ALA A 174 -12.88 -1.60 3.95
CA ALA A 174 -11.79 -2.23 3.21
C ALA A 174 -10.78 -2.97 4.12
N VAL A 175 -10.50 -2.42 5.31
CA VAL A 175 -9.63 -3.04 6.32
C VAL A 175 -10.32 -4.25 6.98
N ALA A 176 -11.64 -4.20 7.24
CA ALA A 176 -12.41 -5.33 7.73
C ALA A 176 -12.40 -6.50 6.74
N MET A 177 -12.69 -6.22 5.44
CA MET A 177 -12.59 -7.24 4.38
C MET A 177 -11.18 -7.81 4.25
N ARG A 178 -10.13 -6.98 4.38
CA ARG A 178 -8.73 -7.45 4.41
C ARG A 178 -8.51 -8.43 5.56
N GLY A 179 -8.97 -8.08 6.77
CA GLY A 179 -8.85 -8.93 7.96
C GLY A 179 -9.51 -10.29 7.78
N GLU A 180 -10.74 -10.32 7.23
CA GLU A 180 -11.46 -11.56 6.92
C GLU A 180 -10.68 -12.45 5.93
N GLU A 181 -10.14 -11.88 4.85
CA GLU A 181 -9.36 -12.63 3.86
C GLU A 181 -8.02 -13.14 4.43
N VAL A 182 -7.38 -12.37 5.32
CA VAL A 182 -6.14 -12.77 6.01
C VAL A 182 -6.40 -13.90 7.01
N ILE A 183 -7.43 -13.80 7.86
CA ILE A 183 -7.80 -14.85 8.82
C ILE A 183 -8.14 -16.15 8.09
N ARG A 184 -8.87 -16.06 6.97
CA ARG A 184 -9.17 -17.21 6.10
C ARG A 184 -7.91 -17.88 5.54
N ALA A 185 -6.89 -17.11 5.18
CA ALA A 185 -5.60 -17.65 4.73
C ALA A 185 -4.82 -18.33 5.88
N GLU A 186 -4.83 -17.74 7.08
CA GLU A 186 -4.19 -18.30 8.28
C GLU A 186 -4.88 -19.60 8.75
N GLU A 187 -6.21 -19.64 8.76
CA GLU A 187 -6.98 -20.88 9.02
C GLU A 187 -6.63 -21.97 8.00
N ALA A 188 -6.57 -21.65 6.71
CA ALA A 188 -6.22 -22.61 5.67
C ALA A 188 -4.79 -23.12 5.83
N ALA A 189 -3.83 -22.24 6.14
CA ALA A 189 -2.45 -22.61 6.43
C ALA A 189 -2.32 -23.46 7.70
N ALA A 190 -3.11 -23.19 8.74
CA ALA A 190 -3.20 -24.03 9.94
C ALA A 190 -3.77 -25.42 9.62
N ARG A 191 -4.81 -25.51 8.77
CA ARG A 191 -5.34 -26.80 8.28
C ARG A 191 -4.28 -27.59 7.48
N TYR A 192 -3.53 -26.96 6.58
CA TYR A 192 -2.44 -27.61 5.84
C TYR A 192 -1.27 -28.07 6.74
N ARG A 193 -0.95 -27.32 7.81
CA ARG A 193 0.01 -27.74 8.84
C ARG A 193 -0.49 -28.98 9.58
N ALA A 194 -1.77 -29.01 9.97
CA ALA A 194 -2.38 -30.11 10.72
C ALA A 194 -2.53 -31.41 9.89
N THR A 195 -2.77 -31.31 8.57
CA THR A 195 -2.84 -32.48 7.68
C THR A 195 -1.48 -32.92 7.12
N GLY A 196 -0.42 -32.14 7.34
CA GLY A 196 0.89 -32.34 6.70
C GLY A 196 0.90 -32.18 5.17
N GLN A 197 -0.22 -31.74 4.58
CA GLN A 197 -0.43 -31.73 3.14
C GLN A 197 -0.25 -30.33 2.57
N ALA A 198 0.81 -30.12 1.78
CA ALA A 198 1.04 -28.83 1.12
C ALA A 198 -0.03 -28.53 0.03
N PRO A 199 -0.43 -27.26 -0.16
CA PRO A 199 -1.48 -26.87 -1.09
C PRO A 199 -1.15 -27.26 -2.54
N ALA A 200 -1.97 -28.10 -3.16
CA ALA A 200 -1.68 -28.71 -4.47
C ALA A 200 -1.66 -27.73 -5.69
N LYS A 201 -2.08 -26.48 -5.50
CA LYS A 201 -2.09 -25.41 -6.52
C LYS A 201 -1.30 -24.19 -6.03
N LEU A 202 -0.01 -24.40 -5.85
CA LEU A 202 0.96 -23.38 -5.43
C LEU A 202 1.28 -22.42 -6.58
N PHE A 203 0.73 -21.21 -6.49
CA PHE A 203 0.98 -20.08 -7.40
C PHE A 203 0.58 -20.35 -8.87
N GLY A 204 0.74 -19.33 -9.73
CA GLY A 204 0.66 -19.48 -11.19
C GLY A 204 1.91 -20.09 -11.82
N LEU A 205 2.71 -20.85 -11.06
CA LEU A 205 3.99 -21.39 -11.50
C LEU A 205 3.78 -22.65 -12.35
N GLY A 206 3.93 -22.49 -13.66
CA GLY A 206 3.83 -23.59 -14.61
C GLY A 206 4.92 -24.64 -14.40
N ARG A 207 4.52 -25.91 -14.39
CA ARG A 207 5.35 -27.08 -14.77
C ARG A 207 6.78 -27.10 -14.18
N PHE A 208 6.96 -26.98 -12.86
CA PHE A 208 8.20 -27.47 -12.24
C PHE A 208 8.23 -29.01 -12.26
N ARG A 209 8.56 -29.54 -13.43
CA ARG A 209 8.67 -30.96 -13.76
C ARG A 209 9.82 -31.54 -12.94
N ARG A 210 9.52 -32.47 -12.03
CA ARG A 210 10.55 -33.31 -11.40
C ARG A 210 11.29 -34.06 -12.50
N GLY A 211 12.58 -33.78 -12.63
CA GLY A 211 13.59 -34.75 -13.09
C GLY A 211 14.09 -35.54 -11.89
#